data_AF-A0A5K0VFW1-F1
#
_entry.id   AF-A0A5K0VFW1-F1
#
_cell.length_a   1.000
_cell.length_b   1.000
_cell.length_c   1.000
_cell.angle_alpha   90.00
_cell.angle_beta   90.00
_cell.angle_gamma   90.00
#
_symmetry.space_group_name_H-M   'P 1'
#
loop_
_entity.id
_entity.type
_entity.pdbx_description
1 polymer ?
#
loop_
_entity_poly.entity_id
_entity_poly.type
_entity_poly.pdbx_seq_one_letter_code
_entity_poly.pdbx_strand_id
1 'polypeptide(L)' 'SLVSAPGASPRPQATAQDWIDMVNEFQKGAMSTRLQIPMILGIDAVHGHSNVYGATIFPHNVGLGATRQ' A
#
# COMPACT_ATOMS: atom_id res chain seq x y z
N SER A 1 -4.37 -1.61 -13.97
CA SER A 1 -3.95 -1.17 -12.62
C SER A 1 -4.92 -1.73 -11.60
N LEU A 2 -4.51 -1.85 -10.34
CA LEU A 2 -5.35 -2.25 -9.20
C LEU A 2 -5.24 -1.23 -8.07
N VAL A 3 -6.22 -1.18 -7.17
CA VAL A 3 -6.18 -0.36 -5.95
C VAL A 3 -6.44 -1.27 -4.75
N SER A 4 -5.59 -1.16 -3.72
CA SER A 4 -5.79 -1.85 -2.45
C SER A 4 -6.80 -1.08 -1.60
N ALA A 5 -7.96 -1.69 -1.38
CA ALA A 5 -9.01 -1.14 -0.53
C ALA A 5 -8.70 -1.38 0.97
N PRO A 6 -9.32 -0.61 1.89
CA PRO A 6 -9.25 -0.90 3.32
C PRO A 6 -9.64 -2.35 3.61
N GLY A 7 -8.81 -3.04 4.40
CA GLY A 7 -9.02 -4.47 4.73
C GLY A 7 -8.39 -5.46 3.75
N ALA A 8 -7.84 -5.03 2.61
CA ALA A 8 -7.12 -5.89 1.66
C ALA A 8 -5.68 -6.24 2.10
N SER A 9 -5.43 -6.33 3.41
CA SER A 9 -4.13 -6.75 3.94
C SER A 9 -3.85 -8.21 3.59
N PRO A 10 -2.61 -8.61 3.27
CA PRO A 10 -2.27 -10.01 2.99
C PRO A 10 -2.72 -10.97 4.10
N ARG A 11 -2.66 -10.51 5.35
CA ARG A 11 -3.09 -11.22 6.57
C ARG A 11 -3.27 -10.25 7.75
N PRO A 12 -3.91 -10.66 8.86
CA PRO A 12 -3.95 -9.86 10.09
C PRO A 12 -2.54 -9.52 10.58
N GLN A 13 -2.30 -8.26 10.95
CA GLN A 13 -0.99 -7.76 11.41
C GLN A 13 0.17 -8.08 10.44
N ALA A 14 -0.10 -8.02 9.12
CA ALA A 14 0.90 -8.27 8.08
C ALA A 14 2.14 -7.39 8.26
N THR A 15 3.31 -8.03 8.16
CA THR A 15 4.61 -7.35 8.15
C THR A 15 4.84 -6.61 6.83
N ALA A 16 5.85 -5.74 6.77
CA ALA A 16 6.25 -5.12 5.50
C ALA A 16 6.62 -6.17 4.44
N GLN A 17 7.24 -7.28 4.85
CA GLN A 17 7.61 -8.37 3.95
C GLN A 17 6.38 -9.08 3.36
N ASP A 18 5.34 -9.33 4.18
CA ASP A 18 4.09 -9.93 3.70
C ASP A 18 3.43 -9.09 2.58
N TRP A 19 3.51 -7.76 2.67
CA TRP A 19 3.04 -6.85 1.62
C TRP A 19 3.90 -6.92 0.36
N ILE A 20 5.24 -6.90 0.51
CA ILE A 20 6.18 -7.03 -0.60
C ILE A 20 5.94 -8.34 -1.36
N ASP A 21 5.77 -9.44 -0.65
CA ASP A 21 5.57 -10.76 -1.25
C ASP A 21 4.26 -10.81 -2.04
N MET A 22 3.16 -10.29 -1.48
CA MET A 22 1.88 -10.20 -2.18
C MET A 22 1.98 -9.39 -3.48
N VAL A 23 2.59 -8.21 -3.43
CA VAL A 23 2.74 -7.34 -4.63
C VAL A 23 3.62 -8.02 -5.68
N ASN A 24 4.71 -8.67 -5.25
CA ASN A 24 5.60 -9.39 -6.14
C ASN A 24 4.91 -10.58 -6.81
N GLU A 25 4.05 -11.32 -6.11
CA GLU A 25 3.27 -12.40 -6.72
C GLU A 25 2.30 -11.88 -7.79
N PHE A 26 1.57 -10.80 -7.52
CA PHE A 26 0.73 -10.19 -8.56
C PHE A 26 1.55 -9.70 -9.76
N GLN A 27 2.71 -9.07 -9.49
CA GLN A 27 3.59 -8.59 -10.54
C GLN A 27 4.16 -9.74 -11.39
N LYS A 28 4.56 -10.85 -10.77
CA LYS A 28 4.97 -12.08 -11.50
C LYS A 28 3.85 -12.56 -12.41
N GLY A 29 2.60 -12.56 -11.91
CA GLY A 29 1.42 -12.85 -12.71
C GLY A 29 1.30 -11.95 -13.95
N ALA A 30 1.39 -10.62 -13.79
CA ALA A 30 1.36 -9.67 -14.90
C ALA A 30 2.49 -9.92 -15.93
N MET A 31 3.70 -10.19 -15.44
CA MET A 31 4.90 -10.44 -16.27
C MET A 31 4.87 -11.80 -17.00
N SER A 32 3.96 -12.71 -16.64
CA SER A 32 3.75 -13.99 -17.34
C SER A 32 2.87 -13.86 -18.61
N THR A 33 2.24 -12.70 -18.83
CA THR A 33 1.41 -12.46 -20.02
C THR A 33 2.27 -12.32 -21.28
N ARG A 34 1.71 -12.55 -22.47
CA ARG A 34 2.42 -12.44 -23.76
C ARG A 34 3.16 -11.10 -23.95
N LEU A 35 2.58 -10.00 -23.47
CA LEU A 35 3.14 -8.65 -23.61
C LEU A 35 3.92 -8.19 -22.38
N GLN A 36 3.83 -8.91 -21.26
CA GLN A 36 4.57 -8.62 -20.03
C GLN A 36 4.42 -7.17 -19.56
N ILE A 37 3.21 -6.61 -19.69
CA ILE A 37 2.94 -5.24 -19.27
C ILE A 37 2.89 -5.22 -17.73
N PRO A 38 3.73 -4.43 -17.05
CA PRO A 38 3.77 -4.37 -15.60
C PRO A 38 2.48 -3.79 -15.04
N MET A 39 2.06 -4.27 -13.87
CA MET A 39 0.93 -3.68 -13.16
C MET A 39 1.40 -2.59 -12.19
N ILE A 40 0.47 -1.68 -11.88
CA ILE A 40 0.60 -0.67 -10.84
C ILE A 40 -0.46 -0.97 -9.79
N LEU A 41 -0.05 -1.05 -8.52
CA LEU A 41 -0.93 -1.17 -7.36
C LEU A 41 -0.95 0.16 -6.59
N GLY A 42 -2.11 0.81 -6.53
CA GLY A 42 -2.33 2.01 -5.73
C GLY A 42 -2.75 1.69 -4.30
N ILE A 43 -2.45 2.58 -3.36
CA ILE A 43 -2.86 2.50 -1.96
C ILE A 43 -3.06 3.90 -1.35
N ASP A 44 -4.04 4.04 -0.47
CA ASP A 44 -4.33 5.28 0.24
C ASP A 44 -3.37 5.50 1.43
N ALA A 45 -2.14 5.91 1.14
CA ALA A 45 -1.14 6.27 2.16
C ALA A 45 -1.23 7.76 2.55
N VAL A 46 -2.40 8.23 2.99
CA VAL A 46 -2.71 9.68 3.08
C VAL A 46 -2.23 10.37 4.37
N HIS A 47 -1.73 9.61 5.33
CA HIS A 47 -1.18 10.13 6.60
C HIS A 47 -0.12 9.18 7.15
N GLY A 48 0.79 8.76 6.26
CA GLY A 48 1.65 7.58 6.44
C GLY A 48 1.06 6.37 5.71
N HIS A 49 1.78 5.25 5.71
CA HIS A 49 1.30 4.00 5.11
C HIS A 49 0.26 3.33 6.01
N SER A 50 -0.85 4.02 6.28
CA SER A 50 -1.76 3.75 7.38
C SER A 50 -2.51 2.42 7.33
N ASN A 51 -2.57 1.79 6.15
CA ASN A 51 -3.10 0.43 5.99
C ASN A 51 -2.13 -0.68 6.43
N VAL A 52 -0.86 -0.38 6.73
CA VAL A 52 0.16 -1.36 7.15
C VAL A 52 0.29 -1.37 8.67
N TYR A 53 0.22 -2.56 9.24
CA TYR A 53 0.37 -2.74 10.68
C TYR A 53 1.76 -2.31 11.15
N GLY A 54 1.81 -1.51 12.22
CA GLY A 54 3.05 -0.99 12.79
C GLY A 54 3.70 0.16 12.00
N ALA A 55 3.09 0.63 10.91
CA ALA A 55 3.58 1.80 10.20
C ALA A 55 3.42 3.08 11.04
N THR A 56 4.35 4.03 10.86
CA THR A 56 4.24 5.37 11.46
C THR A 56 2.99 6.07 10.92
N ILE A 57 2.17 6.58 11.84
CA ILE A 57 0.98 7.37 11.52
C ILE A 57 1.28 8.83 11.80
N PHE A 58 1.19 9.66 10.76
CA PHE A 58 1.33 11.10 10.87
C PHE A 58 -0.02 11.75 11.21
N PRO A 59 -0.04 12.97 11.78
CA PRO A 59 -1.26 13.75 11.90
C PRO A 59 -1.92 13.95 10.52
N HIS A 60 -3.25 13.92 10.48
CA HIS A 60 -3.98 14.26 9.25
C HIS A 60 -3.66 15.68 8.79
N ASN A 61 -3.91 15.96 7.50
CA ASN A 61 -3.55 17.22 6.83
C ASN A 61 -4.02 18.48 7.58
N VAL A 62 -5.20 18.46 8.20
CA VAL A 62 -5.68 19.60 9.02
C VAL A 62 -4.75 19.88 10.21
N GLY A 63 -4.26 18.84 10.89
CA GLY A 63 -3.29 18.97 11.98
C GLY A 63 -1.93 19.44 11.49
N LEU A 64 -1.50 18.97 10.30
CA LEU A 64 -0.27 19.46 9.67
C LEU A 64 -0.37 20.96 9.32
N GLY A 65 -1.52 21.41 8.82
CA GLY A 65 -1.79 22.83 8.54
C GLY A 65 -1.79 23.73 9.79
N ALA A 66 -2.10 23.16 10.96
CA ALA A 66 -2.09 23.88 12.24
C ALA A 66 -0.68 24.06 12.85
N THR A 67 0.36 23.42 12.31
CA THR A 67 1.71 23.43 12.91
C THR A 67 2.43 24.80 12.88
N ARG A 68 1.84 25.82 12.26
CA ARG A 68 2.40 27.18 12.09
C ARG A 68 1.33 28.27 12.29
N GLN A 69 0.32 27.99 13.11
CA GLN A 69 -0.66 28.97 13.59
C GLN A 69 -0.19 29.64 14.88
#